data_AF-A0AAV5FB27-F1
#
_entry.id   AF-A0AAV5FB27-F1
#
_cell.length_a   1.000
_cell.length_b   1.000
_cell.length_c   1.000
_cell.angle_alpha   90.00
_cell.angle_beta   90.00
_cell.angle_gamma   90.00
#
_symmetry.space_group_name_H-M   'P 1'
#
loop_
_entity.id
_entity.type
_entity.pdbx_description
1 polymer ?
#
loop_
_entity_poly.entity_id
_entity_poly.type
_entity_poly.pdbx_seq_one_letter_code
_entity_poly.pdbx_strand_id
1 'polypeptide(L)'
;MPFLGECSENPYTHLQHFELVCSPVNIPSVHKDTLRWKLFPFSLKDATKTWYIHHVEDAEGSWPSLREFFCKKFFPLSKIIELWRKLINFEQKDQEPLGVAWEILLSYTVGPDLGLPECMLLQHFIWGLKPESAKFLDIATGGAVVYTTPIEGKRIIAKILINLEDYQPTPSEDHSEDAQLADLSPCHHHTRSPNHRRGRLFSNI
;
A
#
# COMPACT_ATOMS: atom_id res chain seq x y z
N MET A 1 -15.63 2.47 -0.63
CA MET A 1 -15.87 3.93 -0.54
C MET A 1 -16.06 4.47 -1.96
N PRO A 2 -16.83 5.56 -2.15
CA PRO A 2 -16.96 6.15 -3.48
C PRO A 2 -15.65 6.83 -3.89
N PHE A 3 -15.36 6.84 -5.19
CA PHE A 3 -14.15 7.41 -5.78
C PHE A 3 -14.27 8.93 -5.90
N LEU A 4 -13.31 9.65 -5.33
CA LEU A 4 -13.30 11.12 -5.22
C LEU A 4 -12.44 11.78 -6.32
N GLY A 5 -11.53 11.03 -6.94
CA GLY A 5 -10.59 11.50 -7.95
C GLY A 5 -9.34 12.15 -7.34
N GLU A 6 -9.00 11.80 -6.11
CA GLU A 6 -7.83 12.33 -5.41
C GLU A 6 -6.51 11.81 -6.02
N CYS A 7 -5.41 12.54 -5.81
CA CYS A 7 -4.11 12.17 -6.37
C CYS A 7 -3.63 10.79 -5.90
N SER A 8 -3.97 10.39 -4.68
CA SER A 8 -3.66 9.09 -4.06
C SER A 8 -4.54 7.95 -4.58
N GLU A 9 -5.71 8.25 -5.13
CA GLU A 9 -6.63 7.21 -5.59
C GLU A 9 -6.18 6.61 -6.93
N ASN A 10 -6.43 5.31 -7.05
CA ASN A 10 -6.13 4.54 -8.24
C ASN A 10 -7.45 4.10 -8.91
N PRO A 11 -7.77 4.58 -10.12
CA PRO A 11 -9.01 4.24 -10.82
C PRO A 11 -9.08 2.75 -11.19
N TYR A 12 -7.95 2.07 -11.38
CA TYR A 12 -7.91 0.64 -11.67
C TYR A 12 -8.33 -0.18 -10.44
N THR A 13 -7.80 0.15 -9.27
CA THR A 13 -8.21 -0.47 -8.00
C THR A 13 -9.70 -0.23 -7.73
N HIS A 14 -10.19 1.00 -7.98
CA HIS A 14 -11.62 1.31 -7.85
C HIS A 14 -12.48 0.47 -8.78
N LEU A 15 -12.12 0.38 -10.07
CA LEU A 15 -12.84 -0.44 -11.04
C LEU A 15 -12.86 -1.91 -10.67
N GLN A 16 -11.73 -2.48 -10.22
CA GLN A 16 -11.67 -3.87 -9.76
C GLN A 16 -12.64 -4.12 -8.60
N HIS A 17 -12.63 -3.27 -7.58
CA HIS A 17 -13.56 -3.36 -6.46
C HIS A 17 -15.02 -3.19 -6.90
N PHE A 18 -15.30 -2.22 -7.77
CA PHE A 18 -16.64 -1.99 -8.30
C PHE A 18 -17.16 -3.20 -9.10
N GLU A 19 -16.33 -3.78 -9.96
CA GLU A 19 -16.68 -4.96 -10.74
C GLU A 19 -16.90 -6.20 -9.87
N LEU A 20 -16.11 -6.34 -8.79
CA LEU A 20 -16.31 -7.39 -7.78
C LEU A 20 -17.66 -7.23 -7.07
N VAL A 21 -18.01 -6.00 -6.65
CA VAL A 21 -19.32 -5.70 -6.03
C VAL A 21 -20.48 -5.95 -7.00
N CYS A 22 -20.30 -5.69 -8.29
CA CYS A 22 -21.33 -5.98 -9.30
C CYS A 22 -21.44 -7.47 -9.64
N SER A 23 -20.38 -8.26 -9.43
CA SER A 23 -20.31 -9.68 -9.83
C SER A 23 -21.48 -10.56 -9.33
N PRO A 24 -21.90 -10.50 -8.05
CA PRO A 24 -23.01 -11.32 -7.55
C PRO A 24 -24.39 -10.83 -8.01
N VAL A 25 -24.51 -9.61 -8.53
CA VAL A 25 -25.79 -9.04 -8.94
C VAL A 25 -26.19 -9.65 -10.29
N ASN A 26 -27.26 -10.43 -10.28
CA ASN A 26 -27.81 -11.06 -11.47
C ASN A 26 -29.28 -10.68 -11.63
N ILE A 27 -29.59 -9.89 -12.66
CA ILE A 27 -30.96 -9.53 -13.02
C ILE A 27 -31.28 -10.25 -14.33
N PRO A 28 -32.33 -11.10 -14.38
CA PRO A 28 -32.74 -11.76 -15.61
C PRO A 28 -32.87 -10.76 -16.77
N SER A 29 -32.32 -11.13 -17.93
CA SER A 29 -32.34 -10.32 -19.16
C SER A 29 -31.51 -9.03 -19.15
N VAL A 30 -30.70 -8.76 -18.12
CA VAL A 30 -29.76 -7.62 -18.10
C VAL A 30 -28.33 -8.13 -18.26
N HIS A 31 -27.62 -7.66 -19.28
CA HIS A 31 -26.20 -7.98 -19.46
C HIS A 31 -25.35 -7.33 -18.35
N LYS A 32 -24.29 -8.02 -17.90
CA LYS A 32 -23.41 -7.52 -16.81
C LYS A 32 -22.84 -6.14 -17.10
N ASP A 33 -22.47 -5.87 -18.35
CA ASP A 33 -21.93 -4.57 -18.73
C ASP A 33 -22.97 -3.45 -18.69
N THR A 34 -24.22 -3.74 -19.05
CA THR A 34 -25.32 -2.79 -18.90
C THR A 34 -25.59 -2.49 -17.42
N LEU A 35 -25.52 -3.51 -16.57
CA LEU A 35 -25.65 -3.36 -15.13
C LEU A 35 -24.52 -2.47 -14.57
N ARG A 36 -23.26 -2.80 -14.88
CA ARG A 36 -22.07 -2.03 -14.46
C ARG A 36 -22.16 -0.58 -14.91
N TRP A 37 -22.49 -0.35 -16.18
CA TRP A 37 -22.68 0.98 -16.73
C TRP A 37 -23.69 1.81 -15.92
N LYS A 38 -24.86 1.22 -15.61
CA LYS A 38 -25.93 1.91 -14.85
C LYS A 38 -25.58 2.12 -13.39
N LEU A 39 -24.80 1.22 -12.77
CA LEU A 39 -24.43 1.31 -11.36
C LEU A 39 -23.17 2.14 -11.10
N PHE A 40 -22.31 2.33 -12.11
CA PHE A 40 -21.05 3.04 -11.95
C PHE A 40 -21.16 4.44 -11.34
N PRO A 41 -22.10 5.33 -11.73
CA PRO A 41 -22.21 6.66 -11.12
C PRO A 41 -22.55 6.66 -9.62
N PHE A 42 -23.01 5.55 -9.04
CA PHE A 42 -23.20 5.41 -7.59
C PHE A 42 -21.89 5.12 -6.86
N SER A 43 -20.86 4.70 -7.57
CA SER A 43 -19.50 4.49 -7.06
C SER A 43 -18.65 5.76 -7.09
N LEU A 44 -19.17 6.88 -7.61
CA LEU A 44 -18.46 8.14 -7.81
C LEU A 44 -19.00 9.24 -6.88
N LYS A 45 -18.16 10.23 -6.56
CA LYS A 45 -18.54 11.38 -5.73
C LYS A 45 -17.94 12.69 -6.25
N ASP A 46 -18.59 13.80 -5.94
CA ASP A 46 -18.08 15.15 -6.19
C ASP A 46 -17.62 15.35 -7.65
N ALA A 47 -16.37 15.75 -7.87
CA ALA A 47 -15.83 16.06 -9.19
C ALA A 47 -15.83 14.87 -10.16
N THR A 48 -15.72 13.63 -9.67
CA THR A 48 -15.73 12.44 -10.55
C THR A 48 -17.13 12.14 -11.07
N LYS A 49 -18.15 12.39 -10.25
CA LYS A 49 -19.56 12.24 -10.67
C LYS A 49 -19.94 13.31 -11.70
N THR A 50 -19.47 14.54 -11.52
CA THR A 50 -19.62 15.61 -12.53
C THR A 50 -18.94 15.22 -13.84
N TRP A 51 -17.70 14.73 -13.78
CA TRP A 51 -17.01 14.23 -14.97
C TRP A 51 -17.81 13.15 -15.71
N TYR A 52 -18.35 12.17 -14.99
CA TYR A 52 -19.17 11.10 -15.58
C TYR A 52 -20.36 11.66 -16.37
N ILE A 53 -21.12 12.58 -15.78
CA ILE A 53 -22.31 13.17 -16.42
C ILE A 53 -21.94 13.84 -17.76
N HIS A 54 -20.78 14.46 -17.85
CA HIS A 54 -20.34 15.14 -19.06
C HIS A 54 -19.77 14.22 -20.16
N HIS A 55 -19.30 13.02 -19.82
CA HIS A 55 -18.57 12.14 -20.76
C HIS A 55 -19.22 10.76 -20.95
N VAL A 56 -20.33 10.49 -20.26
CA VAL A 56 -21.03 9.19 -20.36
C VAL A 56 -21.56 8.94 -21.78
N GLU A 57 -21.96 9.98 -22.49
CA GLU A 57 -22.47 9.87 -23.87
C GLU A 57 -21.36 9.48 -24.86
N ASP A 58 -20.13 9.97 -24.65
CA ASP A 58 -18.96 9.64 -25.48
C ASP A 58 -18.60 8.15 -25.48
N ALA A 59 -19.06 7.42 -24.45
CA ALA A 59 -18.82 6.00 -24.32
C ALA A 59 -19.90 5.12 -24.96
N GLU A 60 -20.90 5.72 -25.64
CA GLU A 60 -21.90 5.04 -26.50
C GLU A 60 -22.60 3.82 -25.86
N GLY A 61 -22.77 3.83 -24.53
CA GLY A 61 -23.37 2.70 -23.78
C GLY A 61 -22.45 1.49 -23.57
N SER A 62 -21.16 1.59 -23.92
CA SER A 62 -20.16 0.52 -23.82
C SER A 62 -19.38 0.58 -22.51
N TRP A 63 -19.61 -0.38 -21.60
CA TRP A 63 -18.84 -0.49 -20.35
C TRP A 63 -17.31 -0.48 -20.56
N PRO A 64 -16.74 -1.25 -21.51
CA PRO A 64 -15.31 -1.17 -21.82
C PRO A 64 -14.83 0.25 -22.16
N SER A 65 -15.59 1.00 -22.98
CA SER A 65 -15.24 2.36 -23.39
C SER A 65 -15.28 3.33 -22.21
N LEU A 66 -16.30 3.23 -21.35
CA LEU A 66 -16.41 4.07 -20.15
C LEU A 66 -15.26 3.83 -19.17
N ARG A 67 -14.86 2.57 -18.96
CA ARG A 67 -13.67 2.23 -18.14
C ARG A 67 -12.42 2.90 -18.70
N GLU A 68 -12.24 2.84 -20.03
CA GLU A 68 -11.08 3.41 -20.68
C GLU A 68 -11.03 4.93 -20.51
N PHE A 69 -12.14 5.64 -20.73
CA PHE A 69 -12.20 7.09 -20.51
C PHE A 69 -11.95 7.46 -19.05
N PHE A 70 -12.52 6.70 -18.11
CA PHE A 70 -12.31 6.91 -16.68
C PHE A 70 -10.84 6.75 -16.30
N CYS A 71 -10.20 5.66 -16.72
CA CYS A 71 -8.78 5.45 -16.47
C CYS A 71 -7.91 6.52 -17.13
N LYS A 72 -8.17 6.88 -18.39
CA LYS A 72 -7.42 7.95 -19.07
C LYS A 72 -7.54 9.30 -18.35
N LYS A 73 -8.71 9.61 -17.80
CA LYS A 73 -8.94 10.86 -17.07
C LYS A 73 -8.20 10.91 -15.73
N PHE A 74 -8.30 9.84 -14.94
CA PHE A 74 -7.83 9.82 -13.55
C PHE A 74 -6.47 9.13 -13.36
N PHE A 75 -5.90 8.58 -14.44
CA PHE A 75 -4.57 7.98 -14.49
C PHE A 75 -3.75 8.53 -15.66
N PRO A 76 -3.31 9.80 -15.58
CA PRO A 76 -2.55 10.43 -16.64
C PRO A 76 -1.20 9.74 -16.87
N LEU A 77 -0.62 9.96 -18.05
CA LEU A 77 0.68 9.42 -18.45
C LEU A 77 1.79 9.71 -17.42
N SER A 78 1.75 10.84 -16.71
CA SER A 78 2.71 11.16 -15.66
C SER A 78 2.71 10.13 -14.52
N LYS A 79 1.54 9.63 -14.09
CA LYS A 79 1.43 8.56 -13.09
C LYS A 79 1.97 7.23 -13.62
N ILE A 80 1.71 6.92 -14.89
CA ILE A 80 2.26 5.72 -15.56
C ILE A 80 3.79 5.75 -15.54
N ILE A 81 4.38 6.88 -15.95
CA ILE A 81 5.84 7.08 -15.96
C ILE A 81 6.42 7.00 -14.54
N GLU A 82 5.72 7.55 -13.54
CA GLU A 82 6.13 7.47 -12.14
C GLU A 82 6.16 6.02 -11.62
N LEU A 83 5.12 5.24 -11.88
CA LEU A 83 5.09 3.82 -11.51
C LEU A 83 6.20 3.03 -12.20
N TRP A 84 6.40 3.27 -13.50
CA TRP A 84 7.52 2.68 -14.25
C TRP A 84 8.86 2.96 -13.57
N ARG A 85 9.12 4.22 -13.20
CA ARG A 85 10.36 4.64 -12.52
C ARG A 85 10.51 3.98 -11.16
N LYS A 86 9.43 3.90 -10.38
CA LYS A 86 9.41 3.23 -9.07
C LYS A 86 9.71 1.74 -9.18
N LEU A 87 9.24 1.09 -10.24
CA LEU A 87 9.44 -0.33 -10.47
C LEU A 87 10.87 -0.65 -10.94
N ILE A 88 11.39 0.07 -11.94
CA ILE A 88 12.74 -0.19 -12.47
C ILE A 88 13.86 0.22 -11.49
N ASN A 89 13.60 1.25 -10.67
CA ASN A 89 14.52 1.70 -9.61
C ASN A 89 14.03 1.24 -8.23
N PHE A 90 13.39 0.06 -8.18
CA PHE A 90 12.95 -0.49 -6.92
C PHE A 90 14.14 -0.65 -5.97
N GLU A 91 13.96 -0.22 -4.74
CA GLU A 91 14.92 -0.39 -3.66
C GLU A 91 14.15 -0.70 -2.38
N GLN A 92 14.52 -1.79 -1.71
CA GLN A 92 14.04 -2.12 -0.38
C GLN A 92 14.54 -1.08 0.61
N LYS A 93 13.64 -0.52 1.41
CA LYS A 93 13.99 0.50 2.40
C LYS A 93 14.70 -0.10 3.62
N ASP A 94 15.38 0.75 4.37
CA ASP A 94 16.02 0.32 5.61
C ASP A 94 14.98 -0.20 6.61
N GLN A 95 15.28 -1.35 7.22
CA GLN A 95 14.39 -2.05 8.17
C GLN A 95 13.05 -2.53 7.57
N GLU A 96 12.86 -2.43 6.24
CA GLU A 96 11.66 -2.94 5.57
C GLU A 96 11.74 -4.47 5.43
N PRO A 97 10.76 -5.23 5.97
CA PRO A 97 10.74 -6.69 5.79
C PRO A 97 10.61 -7.08 4.32
N LEU A 98 11.19 -8.22 3.93
CA LEU A 98 11.14 -8.73 2.55
C LEU A 98 9.69 -8.83 2.00
N GLY A 99 8.73 -9.22 2.85
CA GLY A 99 7.31 -9.29 2.47
C GLY A 99 6.70 -7.94 2.14
N VAL A 100 6.95 -6.95 2.99
CA VAL A 100 6.47 -5.57 2.76
C VAL A 100 7.09 -5.00 1.49
N ALA A 101 8.39 -5.23 1.27
CA ALA A 101 9.08 -4.83 0.05
C ALA A 101 8.44 -5.45 -1.20
N TRP A 102 8.10 -6.75 -1.16
CA TRP A 102 7.42 -7.46 -2.25
C TRP A 102 6.03 -6.89 -2.52
N GLU A 103 5.23 -6.65 -1.48
CA GLU A 103 3.89 -6.05 -1.61
C GLU A 103 3.95 -4.65 -2.20
N ILE A 104 4.93 -3.83 -1.80
CA ILE A 104 5.14 -2.49 -2.36
C ILE A 104 5.45 -2.57 -3.85
N LEU A 105 6.34 -3.47 -4.27
CA LEU A 105 6.63 -3.67 -5.69
C LEU A 105 5.37 -4.07 -6.47
N LEU A 106 4.60 -5.04 -5.94
CA LEU A 106 3.35 -5.48 -6.56
C LEU A 106 2.32 -4.36 -6.62
N SER A 107 2.27 -3.46 -5.64
CA SER A 107 1.37 -2.31 -5.65
C SER A 107 1.60 -1.39 -6.87
N TYR A 108 2.83 -1.31 -7.39
CA TYR A 108 3.16 -0.55 -8.61
C TYR A 108 2.65 -1.22 -9.89
N THR A 109 2.29 -2.51 -9.82
CA THR A 109 1.73 -3.26 -10.95
C THR A 109 0.20 -3.16 -11.01
N VAL A 110 -0.45 -2.61 -9.98
CA VAL A 110 -1.90 -2.39 -9.96
C VAL A 110 -2.22 -1.15 -10.79
N GLY A 111 -2.55 -1.34 -12.07
CA GLY A 111 -2.76 -0.21 -12.97
C GLY A 111 -2.90 -0.62 -14.44
N PRO A 112 -2.55 0.28 -15.37
CA PRO A 112 -2.40 -0.10 -16.77
C PRO A 112 -1.28 -1.12 -16.92
N ASP A 113 -1.35 -1.91 -17.99
CA ASP A 113 -0.21 -2.72 -18.39
C ASP A 113 0.98 -1.79 -18.67
N LEU A 114 2.04 -1.97 -17.88
CA LEU A 114 3.26 -1.21 -17.99
C LEU A 114 4.11 -1.73 -19.16
N GLY A 115 3.84 -2.89 -19.75
CA GLY A 115 4.65 -3.48 -20.82
C GLY A 115 5.97 -4.06 -20.31
N LEU A 116 6.06 -4.35 -19.02
CA LEU A 116 7.23 -4.94 -18.38
C LEU A 116 7.07 -6.47 -18.31
N PRO A 117 7.98 -7.24 -18.93
CA PRO A 117 7.99 -8.68 -18.79
C PRO A 117 8.12 -9.11 -17.32
N GLU A 118 7.46 -10.20 -16.95
CA GLU A 118 7.47 -10.73 -15.59
C GLU A 118 8.88 -11.05 -15.08
N CYS A 119 9.79 -11.45 -15.97
CA CYS A 119 11.20 -11.65 -15.65
C CYS A 119 11.89 -10.36 -15.19
N MET A 120 11.60 -9.24 -15.83
CA MET A 120 12.16 -7.94 -15.47
C MET A 120 11.67 -7.50 -14.10
N LEU A 121 10.39 -7.73 -13.78
CA LEU A 121 9.83 -7.44 -12.46
C LEU A 121 10.60 -8.15 -11.34
N LEU A 122 10.81 -9.46 -11.49
CA LEU A 122 11.55 -10.25 -10.50
C LEU A 122 13.01 -9.80 -10.41
N GLN A 123 13.64 -9.51 -11.55
CA GLN A 123 15.03 -9.07 -11.60
C GLN A 123 15.26 -7.73 -10.90
N HIS A 124 14.39 -6.73 -11.16
CA HIS A 124 14.43 -5.45 -10.47
C HIS A 124 14.15 -5.59 -8.97
N PHE A 125 13.27 -6.50 -8.58
CA PHE A 125 13.06 -6.82 -7.17
C PHE A 125 14.34 -7.32 -6.50
N ILE A 126 14.95 -8.38 -7.05
CA ILE A 126 16.16 -9.01 -6.50
C ILE A 126 17.31 -8.00 -6.38
N TRP A 127 17.52 -7.18 -7.41
CA TRP A 127 18.58 -6.17 -7.39
C TRP A 127 18.33 -5.01 -6.44
N GLY A 128 17.07 -4.71 -6.15
CA GLY A 128 16.69 -3.70 -5.17
C GLY A 128 16.74 -4.18 -3.72
N LEU A 129 16.96 -5.47 -3.45
CA LEU A 129 16.97 -6.01 -2.10
C LEU A 129 18.20 -5.55 -1.30
N LYS A 130 17.99 -5.39 0.01
CA LYS A 130 19.10 -5.28 0.96
C LYS A 130 19.89 -6.60 1.03
N PRO A 131 21.20 -6.56 1.31
CA PRO A 131 22.06 -7.74 1.35
C PRO A 131 21.52 -8.88 2.21
N GLU A 132 20.91 -8.56 3.36
CA GLU A 132 20.33 -9.53 4.29
C GLU A 132 19.13 -10.26 3.67
N SER A 133 18.25 -9.52 3.00
CA SER A 133 17.06 -10.07 2.34
C SER A 133 17.44 -10.88 1.10
N ALA A 134 18.41 -10.41 0.32
CA ALA A 134 18.95 -11.14 -0.82
C ALA A 134 19.59 -12.48 -0.37
N LYS A 135 20.42 -12.44 0.69
CA LYS A 135 21.03 -13.65 1.25
C LYS A 135 20.01 -14.63 1.81
N PHE A 136 18.98 -14.12 2.50
CA PHE A 136 17.89 -14.95 2.99
C PHE A 136 17.16 -15.64 1.82
N LEU A 137 16.90 -14.90 0.75
CA LEU A 137 16.27 -15.43 -0.45
C LEU A 137 17.13 -16.51 -1.12
N ASP A 138 18.45 -16.29 -1.26
CA ASP A 138 19.41 -17.27 -1.78
C ASP A 138 19.45 -18.58 -0.96
N ILE A 139 19.35 -18.49 0.37
CA ILE A 139 19.28 -19.65 1.25
C ILE A 139 17.97 -20.41 1.00
N ALA A 140 16.84 -19.70 0.93
CA ALA A 140 15.53 -20.30 0.72
C ALA A 140 15.39 -20.95 -0.67
N THR A 141 16.10 -20.43 -1.68
CA THR A 141 16.17 -21.00 -3.03
C THR A 141 17.20 -22.13 -3.15
N GLY A 142 18.05 -22.36 -2.14
CA GLY A 142 19.11 -23.37 -2.17
C GLY A 142 20.28 -23.02 -3.10
N GLY A 143 20.46 -21.73 -3.40
CA GLY A 143 21.41 -21.20 -4.38
C GLY A 143 21.02 -19.80 -4.84
N ALA A 144 21.82 -19.14 -5.68
CA ALA A 144 21.55 -17.75 -6.05
C ALA A 144 20.21 -17.58 -6.80
N VAL A 145 19.31 -16.75 -6.24
CA VAL A 145 17.94 -16.55 -6.75
C VAL A 145 17.90 -16.01 -8.18
N VAL A 146 18.93 -15.27 -8.59
CA VAL A 146 19.04 -14.70 -9.95
C VAL A 146 19.02 -15.76 -11.06
N TYR A 147 19.36 -17.01 -10.76
CA TYR A 147 19.33 -18.12 -11.72
C TYR A 147 18.01 -18.89 -11.74
N THR A 148 17.04 -18.49 -10.93
CA THR A 148 15.70 -19.10 -10.93
C THR A 148 14.85 -18.53 -12.07
N THR A 149 13.88 -19.33 -12.54
CA THR A 149 12.89 -18.81 -13.50
C THR A 149 11.95 -17.82 -12.80
N PRO A 150 11.32 -16.88 -13.52
CA PRO A 150 10.40 -15.91 -12.91
C PRO A 150 9.27 -16.58 -12.11
N ILE A 151 8.73 -17.67 -12.66
CA ILE A 151 7.67 -18.45 -12.02
C ILE A 151 8.17 -19.07 -10.71
N GLU A 152 9.35 -19.69 -10.76
CA GLU A 152 9.93 -20.35 -9.59
C GLU A 152 10.33 -19.36 -8.50
N GLY A 153 10.97 -18.25 -8.87
CA GLY A 153 11.35 -17.19 -7.93
C GLY A 153 10.14 -16.60 -7.22
N LYS A 154 9.07 -16.27 -7.95
CA LYS A 154 7.80 -15.80 -7.35
C LYS A 154 7.17 -16.84 -6.43
N ARG A 155 7.18 -18.12 -6.82
CA ARG A 155 6.67 -19.22 -6.00
C ARG A 155 7.45 -19.34 -4.69
N ILE A 156 8.76 -19.14 -4.70
CA ILE A 156 9.60 -19.21 -3.50
C ILE A 156 9.36 -18.00 -2.60
N ILE A 157 9.31 -16.79 -3.17
CA ILE A 157 8.93 -15.58 -2.42
C ILE A 157 7.58 -15.80 -1.73
N ALA A 158 6.54 -16.24 -2.46
CA ALA A 158 5.24 -16.49 -1.88
C ALA A 158 5.27 -17.49 -0.71
N LYS A 159 6.05 -18.58 -0.82
CA LYS A 159 6.22 -19.54 0.29
C LYS A 159 6.92 -18.94 1.50
N ILE A 160 7.93 -18.09 1.28
CA ILE A 160 8.59 -17.36 2.35
C ILE A 160 7.59 -16.48 3.10
N LEU A 161 6.75 -15.74 2.36
CA LEU A 161 5.80 -14.80 2.98
C LEU A 161 4.77 -15.52 3.84
N ILE A 162 4.23 -16.65 3.36
CA ILE A 162 3.32 -17.49 4.14
C ILE A 162 3.98 -17.97 5.44
N ASN A 163 5.22 -18.46 5.37
CA ASN A 163 5.93 -18.94 6.55
C ASN A 163 6.25 -17.82 7.56
N LEU A 164 6.41 -16.58 7.11
CA LEU A 164 6.65 -15.41 7.98
C LEU A 164 5.37 -14.93 8.69
N GLU A 165 4.20 -15.14 8.10
CA GLU A 165 2.91 -14.85 8.76
C GLU A 165 2.66 -15.81 9.94
N ASP A 166 3.04 -17.08 9.80
CA ASP A 166 2.89 -18.11 10.85
C ASP A 166 3.84 -17.93 12.04
N TYR A 167 4.92 -17.15 11.88
CA TYR A 167 5.98 -16.94 12.85
C TYR A 167 5.98 -15.54 13.48
N GLN A 168 4.79 -14.92 13.67
CA GLN A 168 4.68 -13.76 14.56
C GLN A 168 5.23 -14.16 15.95
N PRO A 169 6.34 -13.57 16.44
CA PRO A 169 6.87 -13.92 17.74
C PRO A 169 5.81 -13.57 18.78
N THR A 170 5.38 -14.56 19.56
CA THR A 170 4.72 -14.29 20.84
C THR A 170 5.64 -13.36 21.64
N PRO A 171 5.14 -12.26 22.24
CA PRO A 171 5.96 -11.46 23.14
C PRO A 171 6.51 -12.41 24.20
N SER A 172 7.81 -12.65 24.19
CA SER A 172 8.47 -13.37 25.27
C SER A 172 8.29 -12.52 26.52
N GLU A 173 7.51 -13.01 27.48
CA GLU A 173 7.50 -12.49 28.83
C GLU A 173 8.90 -12.72 29.41
N ASP A 174 9.75 -11.70 29.30
CA ASP A 174 10.99 -11.63 30.07
C ASP A 174 10.61 -11.50 31.55
N HIS A 175 10.51 -12.64 32.23
CA HIS A 175 10.60 -12.71 33.67
C HIS A 175 12.06 -12.46 34.08
N SER A 176 12.45 -11.19 34.12
CA SER A 176 13.57 -10.74 34.93
C SER A 176 13.09 -10.65 36.38
N GLU A 177 13.12 -11.78 37.07
CA GLU A 177 13.27 -11.78 38.53
C GLU A 177 14.76 -11.60 38.82
N ASP A 178 15.16 -10.41 39.23
CA ASP A 178 16.28 -10.24 40.16
C ASP A 178 16.07 -8.95 40.94
N ALA A 179 15.45 -9.10 42.10
CA ALA A 179 15.45 -8.11 43.16
C ALA A 179 16.09 -8.72 44.41
N GLN A 180 17.30 -8.23 44.75
CA GLN A 180 17.65 -7.59 46.03
C GLN A 180 19.07 -7.92 46.48
N LEU A 181 19.87 -6.88 46.71
CA LEU A 181 20.59 -6.71 47.97
C LEU A 181 20.88 -5.22 48.22
N ALA A 182 20.55 -4.81 49.43
CA ALA A 182 20.37 -3.44 49.91
C ALA A 182 21.69 -2.69 50.15
N ASP A 183 21.62 -1.35 50.14
CA ASP A 183 22.13 -0.59 51.27
C ASP A 183 21.36 0.72 51.47
N LEU A 184 21.09 1.03 52.74
CA LEU A 184 20.22 2.07 53.25
C LEU A 184 21.04 3.27 53.74
N SER A 185 20.43 4.46 53.62
CA SER A 185 20.50 5.64 54.54
C SER A 185 21.14 6.93 53.95
N PRO A 186 20.90 8.13 54.55
CA PRO A 186 19.75 8.96 54.18
C PRO A 186 20.09 10.46 54.02
N CYS A 187 19.46 11.18 53.09
CA CYS A 187 19.59 12.65 53.05
C CYS A 187 18.42 13.34 53.77
N HIS A 188 18.71 13.88 54.95
CA HIS A 188 17.84 14.77 55.72
C HIS A 188 17.52 16.08 54.97
N HIS A 189 16.29 16.53 55.16
CA HIS A 189 15.76 17.85 54.79
C HIS A 189 16.52 19.00 55.48
N HIS A 190 16.64 20.15 54.80
CA HIS A 190 16.09 21.42 55.32
C HIS A 190 16.07 22.60 54.32
N THR A 191 14.83 23.07 54.09
CA THR A 191 14.35 24.47 54.08
C THR A 191 15.03 25.55 53.23
N ARG A 192 14.27 26.24 52.36
CA ARG A 192 13.54 27.49 52.68
C ARG A 192 12.72 28.01 51.47
N SER A 193 11.47 28.39 51.71
CA SER A 193 10.66 29.33 50.90
C SER A 193 10.83 30.75 51.48
N PRO A 194 10.12 31.82 51.04
CA PRO A 194 9.54 32.18 49.73
C PRO A 194 9.96 33.62 49.32
N ASN A 195 9.57 34.13 48.13
CA ASN A 195 9.13 35.54 48.08
C ASN A 195 8.17 35.90 46.93
N HIS A 196 7.11 36.54 47.39
CA HIS A 196 5.99 37.21 46.77
C HIS A 196 6.35 38.26 45.70
N ARG A 197 5.56 38.37 44.61
CA ARG A 197 4.64 39.51 44.40
C ARG A 197 3.74 39.34 43.15
N ARG A 198 2.45 39.61 43.39
CA ARG A 198 1.35 39.85 42.43
C ARG A 198 1.45 41.24 41.79
N GLY A 199 0.86 41.37 40.59
CA GLY A 199 0.30 42.63 40.06
C GLY A 199 0.22 42.63 38.52
N ARG A 200 -0.91 42.22 37.92
CA ARG A 200 -1.95 43.06 37.25
C ARG A 200 -1.44 43.80 36.00
N LEU A 201 -1.85 43.37 34.79
CA LEU A 201 -2.99 43.86 33.98
C LEU A 201 -2.84 45.31 33.48
N PHE A 202 -2.76 45.50 32.15
CA PHE A 202 -3.36 46.54 31.29
C PHE A 202 -2.96 46.18 29.83
N SER A 203 -3.85 45.66 28.97
CA SER A 203 -4.79 46.34 28.04
C SER A 203 -4.16 47.15 26.89
N ASN A 204 -4.48 46.71 25.67
CA ASN A 204 -4.63 47.43 24.39
C ASN A 204 -3.39 48.08 23.74
N ILE A 205 -3.13 47.68 22.48
CA ILE A 205 -3.43 48.43 21.23
C ILE A 205 -3.63 47.40 20.12
#